data_AF-A0AA36GQI9-F1
#
_entry.id   AF-A0AA36GQI9-F1
#
_cell.length_a   1.000
_cell.length_b   1.000
_cell.length_c   1.000
_cell.angle_alpha   90.00
_cell.angle_beta   90.00
_cell.angle_gamma   90.00
#
_symmetry.space_group_name_H-M   'P 1'
#
loop_
_entity.id
_entity.type
_entity.pdbx_description
1 polymer ?
#
loop_
_entity_poly.entity_id
_entity_poly.type
_entity_poly.pdbx_seq_one_letter_code
_entity_poly.pdbx_strand_id
1 'polypeptide(L)'
;MVIQAKELNTSELYYKIPQAFNYPPYDKLSLRAEKLYGVILWRLRGSIKNGFVDDLALSPKQIGELEDFMEIDGLEKSLIEKAIDITAGETGSKRKYNYLKGILTNWKNGNIKTVADHEANEAERRNGKKNSYIDEEEAKRMQEKYGF
;
A
#
# COMPACT_ATOMS: atom_id res chain seq x y z
N MET A 1 28.14 -29.41 13.23
CA MET A 1 28.56 -28.72 11.99
C MET A 1 28.50 -27.23 12.28
N VAL A 2 29.64 -26.61 12.59
CA VAL A 2 29.73 -25.21 13.06
C VAL A 2 29.94 -24.32 11.83
N ILE A 3 28.99 -23.43 11.56
CA ILE A 3 29.13 -22.43 10.50
C ILE A 3 30.18 -21.42 10.99
N GLN A 4 31.38 -21.44 10.40
CA GLN A 4 32.39 -20.40 10.63
C GLN A 4 31.83 -19.07 10.13
N ALA A 5 31.54 -18.14 11.04
CA ALA A 5 31.33 -16.75 10.70
C ALA A 5 32.65 -16.22 10.15
N LYS A 6 32.70 -15.85 8.86
CA LYS A 6 33.80 -15.03 8.33
C LYS A 6 33.92 -13.81 9.23
N GLU A 7 35.05 -13.65 9.91
CA GLU A 7 35.34 -12.45 10.68
C GLU A 7 35.23 -11.25 9.73
N LEU A 8 34.21 -10.42 9.93
CA LEU A 8 34.08 -9.15 9.22
C LEU A 8 35.27 -8.29 9.65
N ASN A 9 36.15 -7.95 8.71
CA ASN A 9 37.20 -6.99 8.97
C ASN A 9 36.56 -5.63 9.32
N THR A 10 36.44 -5.33 10.61
CA THR A 10 35.76 -4.12 11.10
C THR A 10 36.45 -2.84 10.64
N SER A 11 37.73 -2.90 10.21
CA SER A 11 38.45 -1.74 9.68
C SER A 11 37.99 -1.31 8.28
N GLU A 12 37.22 -2.13 7.58
CA GLU A 12 36.73 -1.85 6.21
C GLU A 12 35.23 -1.48 6.16
N LEU A 13 34.58 -1.37 7.32
CA LEU A 13 33.19 -0.98 7.42
C LEU A 13 33.04 0.54 7.44
N TYR A 14 32.49 1.09 6.36
CA TYR A 14 32.23 2.53 6.21
C TYR A 14 30.73 2.80 6.07
N TYR A 15 30.28 3.94 6.59
CA TYR A 15 28.95 4.45 6.30
C TYR A 15 28.90 5.01 4.89
N LYS A 16 27.81 4.74 4.17
CA LYS A 16 27.58 5.33 2.85
C LYS A 16 27.00 6.73 3.05
N ILE A 17 27.72 7.74 2.59
CA ILE A 17 27.27 9.14 2.59
C ILE A 17 26.96 9.54 1.14
N PRO A 18 25.76 10.05 0.82
CA PRO A 18 25.42 10.50 -0.52
C PRO A 18 26.27 11.70 -0.95
N GLN A 19 26.80 11.67 -2.17
CA GLN A 19 27.47 12.85 -2.75
C GLN A 19 26.50 14.01 -2.99
N ALA A 20 25.19 13.74 -3.03
CA ALA A 20 24.14 14.75 -3.14
C ALA A 20 24.18 15.79 -2.02
N PHE A 21 24.78 15.48 -0.86
CA PHE A 21 24.94 16.42 0.24
C PHE A 21 25.87 17.60 -0.10
N ASN A 22 26.68 17.48 -1.15
CA ASN A 22 27.53 18.57 -1.63
C ASN A 22 26.76 19.60 -2.50
N TYR A 23 25.47 19.38 -2.77
CA TYR A 23 24.67 20.21 -3.66
C TYR A 23 23.42 20.74 -2.93
N PRO A 24 22.92 21.94 -3.29
CA PRO A 24 21.65 22.44 -2.77
C PRO A 24 20.50 21.45 -2.99
N PRO A 25 19.56 21.31 -2.03
CA PRO A 25 19.39 22.10 -0.81
C PRO A 25 20.19 21.61 0.41
N TYR A 26 21.06 20.60 0.23
CA TYR A 26 21.73 19.88 1.32
C TYR A 26 23.16 20.36 1.58
N ASP A 27 23.68 21.32 0.80
CA ASP A 27 25.03 21.89 0.88
C ASP A 27 25.34 22.54 2.24
N LYS A 28 24.30 22.95 2.98
CA LYS A 28 24.41 23.59 4.30
C LYS A 28 24.26 22.61 5.47
N LEU A 29 24.19 21.31 5.22
CA LEU A 29 24.02 20.31 6.27
C LEU A 29 25.29 20.25 7.15
N SER A 30 25.13 20.07 8.46
CA SER A 30 26.28 19.91 9.34
C SER A 30 26.93 18.53 9.16
N LEU A 31 28.25 18.43 9.34
CA LEU A 31 28.97 17.16 9.33
C LEU A 31 28.37 16.12 10.30
N ARG A 32 27.82 16.57 11.43
CA ARG A 32 27.12 15.71 12.39
C ARG A 32 25.84 15.11 11.79
N ALA A 33 25.06 15.92 11.08
CA ALA A 33 23.84 15.48 10.42
C ALA A 33 24.14 14.53 9.25
N GLU A 34 25.19 14.80 8.46
CA GLU A 34 25.63 13.90 7.38
C GLU A 34 26.03 12.52 7.91
N LYS A 35 26.84 12.48 8.98
CA LYS A 35 27.24 11.23 9.64
C LYS A 35 26.05 10.50 10.26
N LEU A 36 25.15 11.25 10.91
CA LEU A 36 23.93 10.70 11.48
C LEU A 36 23.06 10.03 10.41
N TYR A 37 22.91 10.65 9.24
CA TYR A 37 22.21 10.06 8.11
C TYR A 37 22.83 8.72 7.67
N GLY A 38 24.16 8.66 7.57
CA GLY A 38 24.88 7.41 7.26
C GLY A 38 24.61 6.29 8.29
N VAL A 39 24.55 6.62 9.58
CA VAL A 39 24.20 5.68 10.66
C VAL A 39 22.75 5.21 10.53
N ILE A 40 21.81 6.13 10.29
CA ILE A 40 20.37 5.82 10.13
C ILE A 40 20.17 4.89 8.93
N LEU A 41 20.77 5.17 7.77
CA LEU A 41 20.68 4.30 6.59
C LEU A 41 21.22 2.90 6.86
N TRP A 42 22.33 2.78 7.59
CA TRP A 42 22.86 1.49 7.97
C TRP A 42 21.90 0.72 8.87
N ARG A 43 21.23 1.41 9.80
CA ARG A 43 20.19 0.82 10.67
C ARG A 43 18.91 0.47 9.94
N LEU A 44 18.56 1.15 8.85
CA LEU A 44 17.40 0.83 8.03
C LEU A 44 17.45 -0.61 7.51
N ARG A 45 18.65 -1.12 7.17
CA ARG A 45 18.85 -2.54 6.80
C ARG A 45 18.50 -3.50 7.94
N GLY A 46 18.76 -3.11 9.18
CA GLY A 46 18.36 -3.86 10.37
C GLY A 46 16.85 -3.83 10.60
N SER A 47 16.21 -2.67 10.39
CA SER A 47 14.75 -2.48 10.47
C SER A 47 14.03 -3.50 9.58
N ILE A 48 14.46 -3.63 8.32
CA ILE A 48 13.90 -4.57 7.35
C ILE A 48 14.05 -6.03 7.82
N LYS A 49 15.23 -6.40 8.35
CA LYS A 49 15.47 -7.75 8.87
C LYS A 49 14.63 -8.07 10.10
N ASN A 50 14.36 -7.06 10.93
CA ASN A 50 13.59 -7.21 12.16
C ASN A 50 12.08 -7.10 11.94
N GLY A 51 11.62 -6.87 10.70
CA GLY A 51 10.21 -6.66 10.40
C GLY A 51 9.64 -5.36 10.97
N PHE A 52 10.50 -4.38 11.27
CA PHE A 52 10.08 -3.03 11.66
C PHE A 52 9.68 -2.26 10.40
N VAL A 53 8.55 -2.66 9.84
CA VAL A 53 7.89 -2.07 8.68
C VAL A 53 6.46 -1.71 9.08
N ASP A 54 5.89 -0.70 8.43
CA ASP A 54 4.47 -0.38 8.57
C ASP A 54 3.61 -1.55 8.08
N ASP A 55 2.31 -1.53 8.40
CA ASP A 55 1.40 -2.65 8.11
C ASP A 55 1.36 -3.03 6.61
N LEU A 56 1.70 -2.09 5.73
CA LEU A 56 1.76 -2.26 4.28
C LEU A 56 3.16 -2.52 3.72
N ALA A 57 4.22 -2.27 4.50
CA ALA A 57 5.62 -2.36 4.12
C ALA A 57 5.93 -1.64 2.79
N LEU A 58 5.45 -0.40 2.63
CA LEU A 58 5.57 0.33 1.36
C LEU A 58 7.01 0.78 1.08
N SER A 59 7.49 0.49 -0.13
CA SER A 59 8.75 1.03 -0.64
C SER A 59 8.59 2.50 -1.08
N PRO A 60 9.67 3.29 -1.13
CA PRO A 60 9.61 4.69 -1.60
C PRO A 60 8.98 4.83 -3.00
N LYS A 61 9.22 3.87 -3.89
CA LYS A 61 8.61 3.84 -5.22
C LYS A 61 7.08 3.67 -5.12
N GLN A 62 6.62 2.80 -4.25
CA GLN A 62 5.18 2.54 -4.05
C GLN A 62 4.49 3.74 -3.41
N ILE A 63 5.17 4.47 -2.53
CA ILE A 63 4.67 5.73 -1.98
C ILE A 63 4.49 6.76 -3.11
N GLY A 64 5.49 6.92 -3.97
CA GLY A 64 5.36 7.80 -5.15
C GLY A 64 4.20 7.40 -6.08
N GLU A 65 4.00 6.09 -6.31
CA GLU A 65 2.84 5.61 -7.08
C GLU A 65 1.49 5.96 -6.39
N LEU A 66 1.43 6.04 -5.06
CA LEU A 66 0.22 6.49 -4.34
C LEU A 66 0.02 8.02 -4.45
N GLU A 67 1.12 8.78 -4.43
CA GLU A 67 1.09 10.23 -4.68
C GLU A 67 0.59 10.53 -6.10
N ASP A 68 1.01 9.74 -7.10
CA ASP A 68 0.52 9.86 -8.48
C ASP A 68 -1.02 9.68 -8.56
N PHE A 69 -1.60 8.76 -7.80
CA PHE A 69 -3.06 8.61 -7.75
C PHE A 69 -3.76 9.86 -7.20
N MET A 70 -3.12 10.60 -6.30
CA MET A 70 -3.64 11.86 -5.76
C MET A 70 -3.47 13.01 -6.76
N GLU A 71 -2.26 13.19 -7.28
CA GLU A 71 -1.88 14.37 -8.05
C GLU A 71 -2.28 14.27 -9.53
N ILE A 72 -2.13 13.09 -10.13
CA ILE A 72 -2.37 12.87 -11.57
C ILE A 72 -3.80 12.39 -11.80
N ASP A 73 -4.24 11.38 -11.04
CA ASP A 73 -5.56 10.77 -11.24
C ASP A 73 -6.68 11.50 -10.47
N GLY A 74 -6.31 12.38 -9.53
CA GLY A 74 -7.23 13.24 -8.79
C GLY A 74 -8.09 12.49 -7.77
N LEU A 75 -7.60 11.37 -7.23
CA LEU A 75 -8.27 10.66 -6.15
C LEU A 75 -8.13 11.45 -4.85
N GLU A 76 -9.23 11.57 -4.11
CA GLU A 76 -9.25 12.21 -2.81
C GLU A 76 -8.39 11.44 -1.81
N LYS A 77 -7.63 12.16 -0.96
CA LYS A 77 -6.79 11.56 0.07
C LYS A 77 -7.57 10.61 0.98
N SER A 78 -8.76 11.01 1.42
CA SER A 78 -9.62 10.22 2.30
C SER A 78 -10.09 8.91 1.65
N LEU A 79 -10.25 8.90 0.31
CA LEU A 79 -10.56 7.69 -0.44
C LEU A 79 -9.36 6.73 -0.43
N ILE A 80 -8.14 7.23 -0.62
CA ILE A 80 -6.93 6.42 -0.56
C ILE A 80 -6.70 5.86 0.85
N GLU A 81 -6.94 6.65 1.90
CA GLU A 81 -6.93 6.18 3.30
C GLU A 81 -7.93 5.03 3.50
N LYS A 82 -9.14 5.14 2.93
CA LYS A 82 -10.13 4.06 2.97
C LYS A 82 -9.67 2.80 2.22
N ALA A 83 -8.98 2.94 1.10
CA ALA A 83 -8.38 1.80 0.38
C ALA A 83 -7.30 1.09 1.21
N ILE A 84 -6.51 1.87 1.94
CA ILE A 84 -5.48 1.38 2.87
C ILE A 84 -6.15 0.59 3.99
N ASP A 85 -7.21 1.11 4.62
CA ASP A 85 -7.93 0.43 5.69
C ASP A 85 -8.52 -0.91 5.23
N ILE A 86 -9.14 -0.93 4.03
CA ILE A 86 -9.66 -2.15 3.40
C ILE A 86 -8.53 -3.18 3.21
N THR A 87 -7.37 -2.71 2.72
CA THR A 87 -6.21 -3.57 2.47
C THR A 87 -5.57 -4.07 3.77
N ALA A 88 -5.54 -3.24 4.82
CA ALA A 88 -4.93 -3.56 6.10
C ALA A 88 -5.74 -4.60 6.88
N GLY A 89 -7.07 -4.57 6.75
CA GLY A 89 -7.97 -5.58 7.34
C GLY A 89 -7.85 -6.99 6.75
N GLU A 90 -7.23 -7.14 5.56
CA GLU A 90 -7.05 -8.43 4.91
C GLU A 90 -5.82 -9.17 5.47
N THR A 91 -6.06 -10.32 6.11
CA THR A 91 -5.04 -11.09 6.86
C THR A 91 -4.16 -11.89 5.89
N GLY A 92 -3.23 -11.23 5.21
CA GLY A 92 -2.44 -11.85 4.14
C GLY A 92 -1.15 -11.11 3.80
N SER A 93 -0.18 -11.21 4.71
CA SER A 93 1.17 -10.66 4.55
C SER A 93 1.81 -11.02 3.20
N LYS A 94 2.37 -10.01 2.50
CA LYS A 94 3.16 -9.98 1.24
C LYS A 94 2.47 -9.56 -0.06
N ARG A 95 1.14 -9.46 -0.16
CA ARG A 95 0.45 -8.97 -1.39
C ARG A 95 -0.37 -7.69 -1.22
N LYS A 96 -0.19 -7.00 -0.09
CA LYS A 96 -1.00 -5.83 0.28
C LYS A 96 -0.93 -4.69 -0.74
N TYR A 97 0.24 -4.35 -1.26
CA TYR A 97 0.35 -3.27 -2.26
C TYR A 97 -0.35 -3.58 -3.60
N ASN A 98 -0.19 -4.79 -4.14
CA ASN A 98 -0.83 -5.12 -5.42
C ASN A 98 -2.35 -5.13 -5.29
N TYR A 99 -2.87 -5.54 -4.14
CA TYR A 99 -4.28 -5.46 -3.83
C TYR A 99 -4.75 -4.01 -3.72
N LEU A 100 -4.05 -3.18 -2.92
CA LEU A 100 -4.30 -1.74 -2.82
C LEU A 100 -4.30 -1.06 -4.20
N LYS A 101 -3.29 -1.32 -5.01
CA LYS A 101 -3.18 -0.81 -6.39
C LYS A 101 -4.34 -1.27 -7.26
N GLY A 102 -4.76 -2.52 -7.10
CA GLY A 102 -5.93 -3.07 -7.79
C GLY A 102 -7.22 -2.32 -7.42
N ILE A 103 -7.44 -2.03 -6.13
CA ILE A 103 -8.57 -1.22 -5.65
C ILE A 103 -8.53 0.17 -6.28
N LEU A 104 -7.40 0.87 -6.15
CA LEU A 104 -7.26 2.24 -6.66
C LEU A 104 -7.42 2.32 -8.18
N THR A 105 -6.87 1.34 -8.90
CA THR A 105 -7.03 1.25 -10.37
C THR A 105 -8.49 1.00 -10.76
N ASN A 106 -9.20 0.15 -10.02
CA ASN A 106 -10.62 -0.10 -10.25
C ASN A 106 -11.43 1.18 -10.01
N TRP A 107 -11.20 1.87 -8.91
CA TRP A 107 -11.88 3.13 -8.59
C TRP A 107 -11.59 4.22 -9.62
N LYS A 108 -10.34 4.39 -10.02
CA LYS A 108 -9.96 5.26 -11.15
C LYS A 108 -10.75 4.93 -12.41
N ASN A 109 -10.77 3.66 -12.82
CA ASN A 109 -11.45 3.22 -14.05
C ASN A 109 -12.97 3.36 -13.95
N GLY A 110 -13.54 3.22 -12.75
CA GLY A 110 -14.95 3.45 -12.45
C GLY A 110 -15.31 4.91 -12.20
N ASN A 111 -14.37 5.85 -12.39
CA ASN A 111 -14.53 7.28 -12.11
C ASN A 111 -14.98 7.59 -10.66
N ILE A 112 -14.57 6.76 -9.71
CA ILE A 112 -14.78 6.92 -8.27
C ILE A 112 -13.60 7.73 -7.74
N LYS A 113 -13.83 9.01 -7.44
CA LYS A 113 -12.75 9.92 -7.01
C LYS A 113 -12.88 10.36 -5.56
N THR A 114 -14.08 10.27 -5.00
CA THR A 114 -14.38 10.66 -3.62
C THR A 114 -14.91 9.50 -2.79
N VAL A 115 -14.90 9.66 -1.46
CA VAL A 115 -15.54 8.68 -0.55
C VAL A 115 -17.04 8.57 -0.80
N ALA A 116 -17.70 9.67 -1.17
CA ALA A 116 -19.12 9.69 -1.50
C ALA A 116 -19.44 8.86 -2.76
N ASP A 117 -18.63 8.99 -3.81
CA ASP A 117 -18.78 8.17 -5.03
C ASP A 117 -18.66 6.67 -4.71
N HIS A 118 -17.70 6.33 -3.85
CA HIS A 118 -17.49 4.94 -3.43
C HIS A 118 -18.69 4.40 -2.64
N GLU A 119 -19.26 5.18 -1.74
CA GLU A 119 -20.43 4.79 -0.95
C GLU A 119 -21.69 4.64 -1.79
N ALA A 120 -21.91 5.54 -2.76
CA ALA A 120 -23.00 5.42 -3.72
C ALA A 120 -22.87 4.14 -4.56
N ASN A 121 -21.68 3.86 -5.10
CA ASN A 121 -21.42 2.66 -5.87
C ASN A 121 -21.60 1.37 -5.04
N GLU A 122 -21.15 1.35 -3.78
CA GLU A 122 -21.38 0.20 -2.90
C GLU A 122 -22.86 0.00 -2.56
N ALA A 123 -23.64 1.08 -2.42
CA ALA A 123 -25.08 0.99 -2.23
C ALA A 123 -25.78 0.38 -3.45
N GLU A 124 -25.43 0.81 -4.66
CA GLU A 124 -25.93 0.22 -5.91
C GLU A 124 -25.58 -1.26 -6.01
N ARG A 125 -24.33 -1.63 -5.72
CA ARG A 125 -23.87 -3.02 -5.75
C ARG A 125 -24.61 -3.91 -4.76
N ARG A 126 -24.94 -3.38 -3.56
CA ARG A 126 -25.75 -4.09 -2.55
C ARG A 126 -27.19 -4.28 -3.01
N ASN A 127 -27.79 -3.24 -3.59
CA ASN A 127 -29.16 -3.29 -4.09
C ASN A 127 -29.30 -4.24 -5.30
N GLY A 128 -28.36 -4.20 -6.25
CA GLY A 128 -28.34 -5.12 -7.39
C GLY A 128 -28.20 -6.58 -6.97
N LYS A 129 -27.34 -6.89 -6.00
CA LYS A 129 -27.26 -8.24 -5.41
C LYS A 129 -28.57 -8.66 -4.75
N LYS A 130 -29.21 -7.76 -3.99
CA LYS A 130 -30.48 -8.05 -3.33
C LYS A 130 -31.60 -8.37 -4.33
N ASN A 131 -31.70 -7.64 -5.44
CA ASN A 131 -32.68 -7.91 -6.49
C ASN A 131 -32.44 -9.27 -7.15
N SER A 132 -31.18 -9.61 -7.46
CA SER A 132 -30.84 -10.94 -8.01
C SER A 132 -31.29 -12.09 -7.11
N TYR A 133 -31.10 -11.95 -5.78
CA TYR A 133 -31.55 -12.97 -4.83
C TYR A 133 -33.08 -13.11 -4.79
N ILE A 134 -33.81 -12.00 -4.89
CA ILE A 134 -35.29 -12.02 -4.91
C ILE A 134 -35.79 -12.68 -6.20
N ASP A 135 -35.20 -12.35 -7.35
CA ASP A 135 -35.58 -12.93 -8.65
C ASP A 135 -35.35 -14.45 -8.69
N GLU A 136 -34.25 -14.94 -8.12
CA GLU A 136 -33.96 -16.38 -8.00
C GLU A 136 -34.95 -17.11 -7.06
N GLU A 137 -35.35 -16.47 -5.96
CA GLU A 137 -36.27 -17.04 -4.98
C GLU A 137 -37.72 -17.08 -5.51
N GLU A 138 -38.13 -16.04 -6.23
CA GLU A 138 -39.44 -15.96 -6.88
C GLU A 138 -39.54 -16.95 -8.05
N ALA A 139 -38.47 -17.14 -8.83
CA ALA A 139 -38.38 -18.17 -9.86
C ALA A 139 -38.54 -19.58 -9.29
N LYS A 140 -37.89 -19.88 -8.15
CA LYS A 140 -38.07 -21.16 -7.43
C LYS A 140 -39.50 -21.37 -6.96
N ARG A 141 -40.12 -20.35 -6.35
CA ARG A 141 -41.51 -20.43 -5.86
C ARG A 141 -42.51 -20.65 -6.99
N MET A 142 -42.31 -20.01 -8.14
CA MET A 142 -43.15 -20.21 -9.32
C MET A 142 -43.01 -21.64 -9.88
N GLN A 143 -41.80 -22.18 -9.88
CA GLN A 143 -41.52 -23.56 -10.32
C GLN A 143 -42.16 -24.60 -9.39
N GLU A 144 -42.13 -24.38 -8.07
CA GLU A 144 -42.80 -25.23 -7.08
C GLU A 144 -44.33 -25.16 -7.15
N LYS A 145 -44.89 -23.97 -7.47
CA LYS A 145 -46.34 -23.73 -7.47
C LYS A 145 -47.05 -24.12 -8.77
N TYR A 146 -46.36 -24.01 -9.91
CA TYR A 146 -46.94 -24.21 -11.25
C TYR A 146 -46.23 -25.31 -12.06
N GLY A 147 -45.38 -26.10 -11.41
CA GLY A 147 -44.54 -27.09 -12.10
C GLY A 147 -45.31 -28.06 -12.99
N PHE A 148 -44.96 -28.05 -14.28
CA PHE A 148 -44.92 -29.20 -15.17
C PHE A 148 -43.54 -29.87 -15.06
#